data_AF-A0AB38AJP8-F1
#
_entry.id   AF-A0AB38AJP8-F1
#
_cell.length_a   1.000
_cell.length_b   1.000
_cell.length_c   1.000
_cell.angle_alpha   90.00
_cell.angle_beta   90.00
_cell.angle_gamma   90.00
#
_symmetry.space_group_name_H-M   'P 1'
#
loop_
_entity.id
_entity.type
_entity.pdbx_description
1 polymer ?
#
loop_
_entity_poly.entity_id
_entity_poly.type
_entity_poly.pdbx_seq_one_letter_code
_entity_poly.pdbx_strand_id
1 'polypeptide(L)'
;MNAPQQPAPQKQSAATAWTLLLIAAAIEVVFALSSGANGGFTKLVPSIITVVAGGGGVYILSLALKSIDVGIGYTVWTGIGAVGSVLLAAVLYGEEITLGKVFCFLAIIGGVIGLHLTSEAPEDEPVVDGSSEPEVEPVSHPSAQAAGPPPLSGGGPNYF
;
A
#
# COMPACT_ATOMS: atom_id res chain seq x y z
N MET A 1 11.28 18.04 42.10
CA MET A 1 10.26 18.59 41.17
C MET A 1 10.27 17.68 39.95
N ASN A 2 9.38 16.69 39.90
CA ASN A 2 9.30 15.76 38.76
C ASN A 2 8.47 16.44 37.66
N ALA A 3 9.04 16.58 36.46
CA ALA A 3 8.29 17.07 35.31
C ALA A 3 7.08 16.15 35.06
N PRO A 4 5.90 16.68 34.69
CA PRO A 4 4.78 15.84 34.27
C PRO A 4 5.23 15.07 33.03
N GLN A 5 5.37 13.75 33.14
CA GLN A 5 5.60 12.91 31.98
C GLN A 5 4.38 13.07 31.06
N GLN A 6 4.59 13.65 29.87
CA GLN A 6 3.58 13.66 28.83
C GLN A 6 3.18 12.20 28.55
N PRO A 7 1.88 11.87 28.53
CA PRO A 7 1.44 10.54 28.16
C PRO A 7 1.93 10.25 26.74
N ALA A 8 2.71 9.17 26.58
CA ALA A 8 3.15 8.71 25.29
C ALA A 8 1.93 8.50 24.36
N PRO A 9 2.03 8.79 23.05
CA PRO A 9 0.93 8.55 22.12
C PRO A 9 0.49 7.09 22.23
N GLN A 10 -0.74 6.88 22.67
CA GLN A 10 -1.27 5.55 22.96
C GLN A 10 -1.42 4.78 21.64
N LYS A 11 -0.55 3.78 21.43
CA LYS A 11 -0.58 2.94 20.23
C LYS A 11 -1.91 2.20 20.18
N GLN A 12 -2.62 2.31 19.06
CA GLN A 12 -3.93 1.70 18.87
C GLN A 12 -3.83 0.17 18.99
N SER A 13 -4.66 -0.43 19.84
CA SER A 13 -4.65 -1.89 20.06
C SER A 13 -5.10 -2.65 18.81
N ALA A 14 -4.63 -3.88 18.63
CA ALA A 14 -5.04 -4.74 17.52
C ALA A 14 -6.57 -4.93 17.51
N ALA A 15 -7.18 -5.18 18.68
CA ALA A 15 -8.63 -5.34 18.79
C ALA A 15 -9.39 -4.11 18.27
N THR A 16 -8.93 -2.91 18.63
CA THR A 16 -9.52 -1.64 18.14
C THR A 16 -9.43 -1.53 16.63
N ALA A 17 -8.28 -1.89 16.03
CA ALA A 17 -8.11 -1.82 14.58
C ALA A 17 -9.04 -2.77 13.82
N TRP A 18 -9.18 -4.02 14.29
CA TRP A 18 -10.11 -4.99 13.69
C TRP A 18 -11.57 -4.56 13.86
N THR A 19 -11.95 -3.98 14.99
CA THR A 19 -13.29 -3.40 15.17
C THR A 19 -13.55 -2.27 14.17
N LEU A 20 -12.61 -1.33 14.01
CA LEU A 20 -12.73 -0.25 13.03
C LEU A 20 -12.83 -0.80 11.60
N LEU A 21 -12.08 -1.86 11.27
CA LEU A 21 -12.14 -2.49 9.95
C LEU A 21 -13.53 -3.07 9.66
N LEU A 22 -14.13 -3.77 10.63
CA LEU A 22 -15.49 -4.30 10.50
C LEU A 22 -16.54 -3.20 10.38
N ILE A 23 -16.38 -2.10 11.14
CA ILE A 23 -17.26 -0.93 11.04
C ILE A 23 -17.13 -0.29 9.66
N ALA A 24 -15.90 -0.11 9.15
CA ALA A 24 -15.66 0.42 7.81
C ALA A 24 -16.32 -0.44 6.73
N ALA A 25 -16.25 -1.77 6.86
CA ALA A 25 -16.89 -2.70 5.92
C ALA A 25 -18.43 -2.63 6.00
N ALA A 26 -19.01 -2.45 7.19
CA ALA A 26 -20.45 -2.27 7.32
C ALA A 26 -20.93 -0.95 6.69
N ILE A 27 -20.17 0.13 6.86
CA ILE A 27 -20.44 1.43 6.22
C ILE A 27 -20.33 1.31 4.70
N GLU A 28 -19.39 0.53 4.20
CA GLU A 28 -19.22 0.28 2.75
C GLU A 28 -20.48 -0.32 2.13
N VAL A 29 -21.17 -1.23 2.83
CA VAL A 29 -22.45 -1.78 2.37
C VAL A 29 -23.51 -0.68 2.26
N VAL A 30 -23.57 0.24 3.22
CA VAL A 30 -24.49 1.39 3.17
C VAL A 30 -24.13 2.33 2.02
N PHE A 31 -22.84 2.57 1.81
CA PHE A 31 -22.34 3.34 0.66
C PHE A 31 -22.78 2.72 -0.67
N ALA A 32 -22.55 1.42 -0.87
CA ALA A 32 -22.92 0.71 -2.09
C ALA A 32 -24.43 0.79 -2.39
N LEU A 33 -25.27 0.51 -1.39
CA LEU A 33 -26.74 0.53 -1.55
C LEU A 33 -27.25 1.96 -1.81
N SER A 34 -26.75 2.95 -1.07
CA SER A 34 -27.16 4.35 -1.26
C SER A 34 -26.70 4.91 -2.60
N SER A 35 -25.54 4.48 -3.10
CA SER A 35 -24.99 4.89 -4.40
C SER A 35 -25.93 4.48 -5.55
N GLY A 36 -26.44 3.24 -5.53
CA GLY A 36 -27.47 2.82 -6.49
C GLY A 36 -28.81 3.55 -6.31
N ALA A 37 -29.18 3.89 -5.07
CA ALA A 37 -30.46 4.52 -4.76
C ALA A 37 -30.52 6.03 -5.07
N ASN A 38 -29.38 6.71 -5.17
CA ASN A 38 -29.33 8.18 -5.29
C ASN A 38 -29.70 8.73 -6.68
N GLY A 39 -29.86 7.86 -7.68
CA GLY A 39 -30.26 8.24 -9.03
C GLY A 39 -29.25 9.15 -9.73
N GLY A 40 -27.95 8.91 -9.55
CA GLY A 40 -26.91 9.78 -10.09
C GLY A 40 -26.84 11.13 -9.35
N PHE A 41 -27.01 11.09 -8.02
CA PHE A 41 -27.04 12.26 -7.13
C PHE A 41 -28.22 13.23 -7.31
N THR A 42 -29.29 12.79 -7.96
CA THR A 42 -30.51 13.60 -8.16
C THR A 42 -31.43 13.60 -6.94
N LYS A 43 -31.38 12.54 -6.12
CA LYS A 43 -32.17 12.41 -4.89
C LYS A 43 -31.35 12.86 -3.68
N LEU A 44 -31.77 13.94 -3.02
CA LEU A 44 -30.99 14.60 -1.98
C LEU A 44 -30.63 13.68 -0.80
N VAL A 45 -31.62 12.97 -0.23
CA VAL A 45 -31.41 12.12 0.95
C VAL A 45 -30.38 11.00 0.69
N PRO A 46 -30.57 10.10 -0.29
CA PRO A 46 -29.60 9.05 -0.57
C PRO A 46 -28.25 9.61 -1.04
N SER A 47 -28.21 10.78 -1.69
CA SER A 47 -26.94 11.45 -2.06
C SER A 47 -26.12 11.85 -0.85
N ILE A 48 -26.75 12.46 0.16
CA ILE A 48 -26.07 12.82 1.41
C ILE A 48 -25.57 11.56 2.10
N ILE A 49 -26.38 10.50 2.16
CA ILE A 49 -25.97 9.22 2.74
C ILE A 49 -24.75 8.66 2.00
N THR A 50 -24.74 8.65 0.66
CA THR A 50 -23.61 8.18 -0.15
C THR A 50 -22.34 8.95 0.16
N VAL A 51 -22.40 10.28 0.21
CA VAL A 51 -21.21 11.11 0.47
C VAL A 51 -20.68 10.90 1.89
N VAL A 52 -21.57 10.88 2.88
CA VAL A 52 -21.19 10.69 4.29
C VAL A 52 -20.68 9.28 4.54
N ALA A 53 -21.32 8.25 3.97
CA ALA A 53 -20.89 6.86 4.09
C ALA A 53 -19.56 6.63 3.37
N GLY A 54 -19.39 7.15 2.16
CA GLY A 54 -18.14 7.04 1.41
C GLY A 54 -16.98 7.73 2.13
N GLY A 55 -17.15 9.01 2.52
CA GLY A 55 -16.12 9.76 3.23
C GLY A 55 -15.83 9.19 4.63
N GLY A 56 -16.87 8.88 5.39
CA GLY A 56 -16.75 8.31 6.73
C GLY A 56 -16.16 6.88 6.72
N GLY A 57 -16.57 6.06 5.75
CA GLY A 57 -16.07 4.70 5.57
C GLY A 57 -14.58 4.68 5.25
N VAL A 58 -14.14 5.49 4.29
CA VAL A 58 -12.71 5.63 3.95
C VAL A 58 -11.91 6.19 5.13
N TYR A 59 -12.46 7.16 5.88
CA TYR A 59 -11.80 7.68 7.07
C TYR A 59 -11.62 6.59 8.14
N ILE A 60 -12.67 5.83 8.48
CA ILE A 60 -12.59 4.75 9.47
C ILE A 60 -11.65 3.64 9.01
N LEU A 61 -11.69 3.29 7.72
CA LEU A 61 -10.72 2.36 7.12
C LEU A 61 -9.30 2.85 7.33
N SER A 62 -9.02 4.13 7.03
CA SER A 62 -7.68 4.71 7.22
C SER A 62 -7.18 4.58 8.66
N LEU A 63 -8.07 4.64 9.66
CA LEU A 63 -7.73 4.44 11.07
C LEU A 63 -7.43 2.97 11.39
N ALA A 64 -8.12 2.01 10.77
CA ALA A 64 -7.82 0.59 10.90
C ALA A 64 -6.44 0.24 10.30
N LEU A 65 -6.13 0.84 9.14
CA LEU A 65 -4.87 0.64 8.41
C LEU A 65 -3.64 1.23 9.13
N LYS A 66 -3.81 1.99 10.22
CA LYS A 66 -2.67 2.44 11.05
C LYS A 66 -2.01 1.30 11.81
N SER A 67 -2.72 0.19 12.01
CA SER A 67 -2.24 -0.99 12.75
C SER A 67 -2.34 -2.29 11.96
N ILE A 68 -3.06 -2.30 10.84
CA ILE A 68 -3.24 -3.47 9.97
C ILE A 68 -2.49 -3.19 8.67
N ASP A 69 -1.81 -4.20 8.16
CA ASP A 69 -1.19 -4.13 6.83
C ASP A 69 -2.21 -3.68 5.78
N VAL A 70 -1.78 -2.81 4.88
CA VAL A 70 -2.64 -2.20 3.87
C VAL A 70 -3.25 -3.27 2.95
N GLY A 71 -2.46 -4.26 2.53
CA GLY A 71 -2.93 -5.37 1.69
C GLY A 71 -4.00 -6.22 2.39
N ILE A 72 -3.76 -6.59 3.65
CA ILE A 72 -4.72 -7.35 4.45
C ILE A 72 -6.01 -6.54 4.68
N GLY A 73 -5.87 -5.29 5.12
CA GLY A 73 -7.00 -4.43 5.46
C GLY A 73 -7.90 -4.15 4.25
N TYR A 74 -7.32 -3.78 3.10
CA TYR A 74 -8.11 -3.57 1.87
C TYR A 74 -8.82 -4.84 1.43
N THR A 75 -8.13 -5.99 1.42
CA THR A 75 -8.72 -7.26 0.98
C THR A 75 -9.95 -7.63 1.83
N VAL A 76 -9.83 -7.54 3.15
CA VAL A 76 -10.93 -7.83 4.09
C VAL A 76 -12.06 -6.83 3.94
N TRP A 77 -11.75 -5.53 3.88
CA TRP A 77 -12.74 -4.47 3.72
C TRP A 77 -13.54 -4.63 2.43
N THR A 78 -12.85 -4.81 1.29
CA THR A 78 -13.51 -5.00 -0.01
C THR A 78 -14.30 -6.31 -0.07
N GLY A 79 -13.77 -7.40 0.51
CA GLY A 79 -14.44 -8.70 0.49
C GLY A 79 -15.75 -8.68 1.27
N ILE A 80 -15.73 -8.16 2.50
CA ILE A 80 -16.94 -8.02 3.32
C ILE A 80 -17.92 -7.04 2.70
N GLY A 81 -17.44 -5.89 2.22
CA GLY A 81 -18.26 -4.88 1.55
C GLY A 81 -18.97 -5.44 0.32
N ALA A 82 -18.24 -6.17 -0.54
CA ALA A 82 -18.81 -6.78 -1.74
C ALA A 82 -19.88 -7.84 -1.40
N VAL A 83 -19.54 -8.82 -0.57
CA VAL A 83 -20.49 -9.89 -0.19
C VAL A 83 -21.71 -9.31 0.52
N GLY A 84 -21.50 -8.40 1.47
CA GLY A 84 -22.57 -7.74 2.22
C GLY A 84 -23.50 -6.93 1.32
N SER A 85 -22.95 -6.17 0.37
CA SER A 85 -23.74 -5.37 -0.58
C SER A 85 -24.62 -6.24 -1.46
N VAL A 86 -24.09 -7.36 -1.96
CA VAL A 86 -24.85 -8.29 -2.80
C VAL A 86 -25.99 -8.94 -2.03
N LEU A 87 -25.71 -9.43 -0.82
CA LEU A 87 -26.71 -10.10 0.02
C LEU A 87 -27.81 -9.12 0.44
N LEU A 88 -27.46 -7.92 0.91
CA LEU A 88 -28.46 -6.92 1.29
C LEU A 88 -29.23 -6.40 0.09
N ALA A 89 -28.59 -6.20 -1.06
CA ALA A 89 -29.29 -5.78 -2.28
C ALA A 89 -30.32 -6.82 -2.70
N ALA A 90 -29.97 -8.11 -2.69
CA ALA A 90 -30.90 -9.19 -3.01
C ALA A 90 -32.10 -9.21 -2.04
N VAL A 91 -31.86 -9.03 -0.74
CA VAL A 91 -32.93 -9.01 0.28
C VAL A 91 -33.81 -7.77 0.17
N LEU A 92 -33.22 -6.58 -0.01
CA LEU A 92 -33.94 -5.30 -0.01
C LEU A 92 -34.68 -5.03 -1.33
N TYR A 93 -34.08 -5.38 -2.46
CA TYR A 93 -34.66 -5.15 -3.79
C TYR A 93 -35.39 -6.38 -4.34
N GLY A 94 -35.40 -7.49 -3.60
CA GLY A 94 -36.03 -8.75 -4.04
C GLY A 94 -35.37 -9.30 -5.31
N GLU A 95 -34.10 -8.98 -5.53
CA GLU A 95 -33.41 -9.30 -6.76
C GLU A 95 -33.07 -10.80 -6.79
N GLU A 96 -33.50 -11.51 -7.83
CA GLU A 96 -33.17 -12.93 -7.95
C GLU A 96 -31.64 -13.11 -8.08
N ILE A 97 -31.06 -13.82 -7.10
CA ILE A 97 -29.69 -14.30 -7.17
C ILE A 97 -29.70 -15.52 -8.09
N THR A 98 -29.44 -15.28 -9.37
CA THR A 98 -29.27 -16.35 -10.35
C THR A 98 -27.92 -17.05 -10.16
N LEU A 99 -27.83 -18.31 -10.56
CA LEU A 99 -26.56 -19.07 -10.56
C LEU A 99 -25.43 -18.34 -11.30
N GLY A 100 -25.77 -17.61 -12.37
CA GLY A 100 -24.81 -16.78 -13.12
C GLY A 100 -24.23 -15.64 -12.29
N LYS A 101 -25.06 -14.92 -11.51
CA LYS A 101 -24.58 -13.86 -10.61
C LYS A 101 -23.65 -14.42 -9.55
N VAL A 102 -23.99 -15.56 -8.95
CA VAL A 102 -23.14 -16.24 -7.97
C VAL A 102 -21.78 -16.59 -8.56
N PHE A 103 -21.77 -17.18 -9.76
CA PHE A 103 -20.51 -17.50 -10.46
C PHE A 103 -19.66 -16.25 -10.71
N CYS A 104 -20.25 -15.15 -11.18
CA CYS A 104 -19.54 -13.88 -11.38
C CYS A 104 -18.97 -13.32 -10.07
N PHE A 105 -19.73 -13.37 -8.96
CA PHE A 105 -19.22 -12.95 -7.65
C PHE A 105 -18.05 -13.81 -7.19
N LEU A 106 -18.13 -15.14 -7.35
CA LEU A 106 -17.03 -16.05 -7.05
C LEU A 106 -15.81 -15.78 -7.93
N ALA A 107 -15.99 -15.43 -9.20
CA ALA A 107 -14.89 -15.06 -10.09
C ALA A 107 -14.22 -13.74 -9.68
N ILE A 108 -15.00 -12.73 -9.27
CA ILE A 108 -14.46 -11.46 -8.74
C ILE A 108 -13.67 -11.73 -7.45
N ILE A 109 -14.24 -12.47 -6.50
CA ILE A 109 -13.59 -12.82 -5.23
C ILE A 109 -12.31 -13.62 -5.51
N GLY A 110 -12.38 -14.62 -6.40
CA GLY A 110 -11.22 -15.41 -6.82
C GLY A 110 -10.13 -14.56 -7.48
N GLY A 111 -10.51 -13.57 -8.29
CA GLY A 111 -9.58 -12.61 -8.90
C GLY A 111 -8.88 -11.73 -7.87
N VAL A 112 -9.63 -11.22 -6.87
CA VAL A 112 -9.06 -10.43 -5.75
C VAL A 112 -8.08 -11.27 -4.93
N ILE A 113 -8.45 -12.51 -4.59
CA ILE A 113 -7.58 -13.44 -3.86
C ILE A 113 -6.35 -13.78 -4.69
N GLY A 114 -6.53 -14.09 -5.99
CA GLY A 114 -5.43 -14.38 -6.90
C GLY A 114 -4.43 -13.23 -6.97
N LEU A 115 -4.92 -11.99 -7.12
CA LEU A 115 -4.08 -10.80 -7.15
C LEU A 115 -3.30 -10.62 -5.84
N HIS A 116 -3.94 -10.88 -4.69
CA HIS A 116 -3.30 -10.81 -3.38
C HIS A 116 -2.18 -11.86 -3.25
N LEU A 117 -2.41 -13.09 -3.71
CA LEU A 117 -1.43 -14.18 -3.64
C LEU A 117 -0.25 -14.00 -4.61
N THR A 118 -0.46 -13.30 -5.73
CA THR A 118 0.61 -13.02 -6.71
C THR A 118 1.35 -11.71 -6.45
N SER A 119 0.92 -10.92 -5.46
CA SER A 119 1.63 -9.69 -5.10
C SER A 119 2.84 -10.07 -4.25
N GLU A 120 4.00 -10.22 -4.88
CA GLU A 120 5.29 -10.27 -4.18
C GLU A 120 5.53 -8.90 -3.55
N ALA A 121 5.69 -8.85 -2.22
CA ALA A 121 6.27 -7.69 -1.57
C ALA A 121 7.67 -7.46 -2.16
N PRO A 122 8.09 -6.22 -2.47
CA PRO A 122 9.46 -5.97 -2.91
C PRO A 122 10.40 -6.58 -1.88
N GLU A 123 11.13 -7.62 -2.28
CA GLU A 123 12.21 -8.18 -1.48
C GLU A 123 13.15 -7.04 -1.11
N ASP A 124 13.55 -6.99 0.16
CA ASP A 124 14.48 -6.02 0.74
C ASP A 124 15.52 -5.58 -0.29
N GLU A 125 15.32 -4.41 -0.92
CA GLU A 125 16.40 -3.81 -1.68
C GLU A 125 17.56 -3.66 -0.71
N PRO A 126 18.76 -4.20 -1.04
CA PRO A 126 19.88 -4.12 -0.15
C PRO A 126 20.13 -2.64 0.09
N VAL A 127 19.92 -2.20 1.33
CA VAL A 127 20.32 -0.88 1.79
C VAL A 127 21.81 -0.79 1.47
N VAL A 128 22.15 -0.02 0.42
CA VAL A 128 23.53 0.29 0.09
C VAL A 128 24.04 1.08 1.28
N ASP A 129 24.69 0.35 2.18
CA ASP A 129 25.30 0.88 3.39
C ASP A 129 26.44 1.80 2.98
N GLY A 130 26.14 3.10 2.94
CA GLY A 130 27.11 4.17 2.73
C GLY A 130 28.15 4.30 3.86
N SER A 131 28.23 3.36 4.81
CA SER A 131 29.31 3.29 5.81
C SER A 131 30.44 2.31 5.45
N SER A 132 30.41 1.72 4.26
CA SER A 132 31.64 1.21 3.65
C SER A 132 32.31 2.32 2.85
N GLU A 133 33.14 3.12 3.54
CA GLU A 133 34.19 3.89 2.86
C GLU A 133 34.89 2.95 1.88
N PRO A 134 35.18 3.37 0.63
CA PRO A 134 36.00 2.54 -0.24
C PRO A 134 37.32 2.39 0.48
N GLU A 135 37.66 1.17 0.93
CA GLU A 135 38.99 0.87 1.42
C GLU A 135 39.94 1.17 0.25
N VAL A 136 40.55 2.36 0.29
CA VAL A 136 41.53 2.78 -0.69
C VAL A 136 42.71 1.85 -0.46
N GLU A 137 42.77 0.78 -1.24
CA GLU A 137 43.94 -0.09 -1.27
C GLU A 137 45.17 0.82 -1.44
N PRO A 138 46.17 0.71 -0.55
CA PRO A 138 47.35 1.55 -0.66
C PRO A 138 48.00 1.24 -2.00
N VAL A 139 47.98 2.22 -2.91
CA VAL A 139 48.71 2.17 -4.17
C VAL A 139 50.15 1.79 -3.83
N SER A 140 50.51 0.56 -4.17
CA SER A 140 51.87 0.08 -4.05
C SER A 140 52.71 0.90 -5.02
N HIS A 141 53.37 1.94 -4.51
CA HIS A 141 54.38 2.66 -5.27
C HIS A 141 55.44 1.64 -5.68
N PRO A 142 55.68 1.43 -6.99
CA PRO A 142 56.81 0.64 -7.43
C PRO A 142 58.06 1.28 -6.83
N SER A 143 58.78 0.50 -6.03
CA SER A 143 60.10 0.88 -5.53
C SER A 143 60.91 1.37 -6.72
N ALA A 144 61.34 2.63 -6.67
CA ALA A 144 62.16 3.26 -7.70
C ALA A 144 63.41 2.41 -7.93
N GLN A 145 63.32 1.49 -8.88
CA GLN A 145 64.42 0.67 -9.32
C GLN A 145 65.17 1.47 -10.36
N ALA A 146 66.35 1.92 -9.94
CA ALA A 146 67.44 2.51 -10.71
C ALA A 146 67.31 2.40 -12.24
N ALA A 147 66.69 3.40 -12.86
CA ALA A 147 66.89 3.67 -14.28
C ALA A 147 68.00 4.73 -14.37
N GLY A 148 69.14 4.37 -14.95
CA GLY A 148 70.26 5.29 -15.20
C GLY A 148 69.84 6.49 -16.06
N PRO A 149 70.63 7.57 -16.09
CA PRO A 149 70.27 8.76 -16.85
C PRO A 149 70.11 8.43 -18.34
N PRO A 150 69.01 8.84 -18.99
CA PRO A 150 68.82 8.61 -20.41
C PRO A 150 69.85 9.39 -21.24
N PRO A 151 70.32 8.85 -22.38
CA PRO A 151 71.28 9.55 -23.23
C PRO A 151 70.62 10.78 -23.87
N LEU A 152 71.29 11.93 -23.78
CA LEU A 152 70.89 13.15 -24.48
C LEU A 152 71.22 13.00 -25.98
N SER A 153 70.18 12.81 -26.80
CA SER A 153 70.21 12.95 -28.26
C SER A 153 68.74 13.09 -28.71
N GLY A 154 68.24 14.17 -29.30
CA GLY A 154 68.83 15.03 -30.33
C GLY A 154 67.99 14.86 -31.61
N GLY A 155 66.95 15.68 -31.83
CA GLY A 155 66.16 15.66 -33.06
C GLY A 155 64.78 16.30 -32.92
N GLY A 156 64.58 17.44 -33.59
CA GLY A 156 63.41 18.33 -33.46
C GLY A 156 62.10 17.86 -34.11
N PRO A 157 61.08 18.74 -34.13
CA PRO A 157 59.70 18.38 -34.48
C PRO A 157 59.50 18.29 -35.99
N ASN A 158 58.88 17.20 -36.45
CA ASN A 158 58.29 17.14 -37.78
C ASN A 158 56.78 16.94 -37.66
N TYR A 159 56.07 17.99 -38.06
CA TYR A 159 54.64 18.03 -38.29
C TYR A 159 54.34 17.26 -39.56
N PHE A 160 53.51 16.20 -39.48
CA PHE A 160 52.43 15.84 -40.41
C PHE A 160 51.62 14.69 -39.80
#